data_AF-A0A3B6VV10-F1
#
_entry.id   AF-A0A3B6VV10-F1
#
_cell.length_a   1.000
_cell.length_b   1.000
_cell.length_c   1.000
_cell.angle_alpha   90.00
_cell.angle_beta   90.00
_cell.angle_gamma   90.00
#
_symmetry.space_group_name_H-M   'P 1'
#
loop_
_entity.id
_entity.type
_entity.pdbx_description
1 polymer ?
#
loop_
_entity_poly.entity_id
_entity_poly.type
_entity_poly.pdbx_seq_one_letter_code
_entity_poly.pdbx_strand_id
1 'polypeptide(L)'
;MQKLNIALWVIVSIFMLFLSIALQSISYFIILLFFLGLYLLFYLFKKYQSKKEEEERIEIDSEISRLTRLKEEKEEELEKMIEDEIVNNIVIGSKNYYNEAETSSLGISVLDDKIRFYTEEDYNTTDFSKIFYDVENISGVLVGKMREYIKKELNSLNRFIREAQDMPIPVKPFYNIDINKVIFDIPNEEQESGSYYTNLSKEKLTKTGKPPKYPYNLFFRTVEKTWVEKDGIIEDRKWNTIDGVLYYLPNQTIGKGWFIMWKNNFSYKIELKLINDILAISKIEYSSPQHEYREVLYKVNK
;
A
#
# COMPACT_ATOMS: atom_id res chain seq x y z
N MET A 1 -20.44 81.01 38.80
CA MET A 1 -21.05 80.35 37.61
C MET A 1 -20.08 79.48 36.82
N GLN A 2 -18.88 79.93 36.46
CA GLN A 2 -17.95 79.13 35.61
C GLN A 2 -17.54 77.76 36.19
N LYS A 3 -17.30 77.62 37.50
CA LYS A 3 -16.92 76.33 38.12
C LYS A 3 -18.02 75.26 38.07
N LEU A 4 -19.30 75.67 38.09
CA LEU A 4 -20.44 74.77 38.01
C LEU A 4 -20.55 74.15 36.60
N ASN A 5 -20.25 74.94 35.56
CA ASN A 5 -20.24 74.45 34.18
C ASN A 5 -19.13 73.43 33.94
N ILE A 6 -17.94 73.63 34.50
CA ILE A 6 -16.82 72.68 34.34
C ILE A 6 -17.15 71.33 34.98
N ALA A 7 -17.73 71.33 36.19
CA ALA A 7 -18.14 70.09 36.85
C ALA A 7 -19.21 69.33 36.06
N LEU A 8 -20.19 70.04 35.49
CA LEU A 8 -21.22 69.45 34.63
C LEU A 8 -20.61 68.82 33.36
N TRP A 9 -19.67 69.51 32.71
CA TRP A 9 -18.97 68.98 31.53
C TRP A 9 -18.18 67.71 31.85
N VAL A 10 -17.48 67.67 32.98
CA VAL A 10 -16.73 66.47 33.42
C VAL A 10 -17.68 65.29 33.66
N ILE A 11 -18.82 65.51 34.31
CA ILE A 11 -19.82 64.46 34.56
C ILE A 11 -20.38 63.92 33.24
N VAL A 12 -20.72 64.80 32.29
CA VAL A 12 -21.23 64.41 30.98
C VAL A 12 -20.18 63.61 30.20
N SER A 13 -18.91 64.02 30.21
CA SER A 13 -17.83 63.29 29.53
C SER A 13 -17.61 61.90 30.12
N ILE A 14 -17.63 61.76 31.46
CA ILE A 14 -17.51 60.46 32.13
C ILE A 14 -18.70 59.56 31.75
N PHE A 15 -19.92 60.09 31.76
CA PHE A 15 -21.11 59.34 31.37
C PHE A 15 -21.03 58.84 29.91
N MET A 16 -20.63 59.70 28.97
CA MET A 16 -20.47 59.32 27.56
C MET A 16 -19.40 58.25 27.36
N LEU A 17 -18.32 58.28 28.15
CA LEU A 17 -17.28 57.24 28.12
C LEU A 17 -17.83 55.88 28.59
N PHE A 18 -18.57 55.84 29.70
CA PHE A 18 -19.21 54.59 30.16
C PHE A 18 -20.23 54.06 29.16
N LEU A 19 -21.03 54.94 28.55
CA LEU A 19 -22.00 54.55 27.52
C LEU A 19 -21.29 53.94 26.30
N SER A 20 -20.17 54.50 25.88
CA SER A 20 -19.36 53.96 24.77
C SER A 20 -18.82 52.57 25.07
N ILE A 21 -18.27 52.34 26.28
CA ILE A 21 -17.77 51.03 26.71
C ILE A 21 -18.91 50.00 26.76
N ALA A 22 -20.08 50.38 27.26
CA ALA A 22 -21.25 49.51 27.31
C ALA A 22 -21.71 49.09 25.89
N LEU A 23 -21.79 50.03 24.96
CA LEU A 23 -22.16 49.76 23.56
C LEU A 23 -21.15 48.84 22.86
N GLN A 24 -19.85 49.03 23.08
CA GLN A 24 -18.80 48.15 22.56
C GLN A 24 -18.92 46.74 23.15
N SER A 25 -19.15 46.63 24.46
CA SER A 25 -19.31 45.33 25.13
C SER A 25 -20.51 44.54 24.59
N ILE A 26 -21.64 45.22 24.36
CA ILE A 26 -22.84 44.62 23.73
C ILE A 26 -22.51 44.16 22.30
N SER A 27 -21.78 44.97 21.53
CA SER A 27 -21.38 44.62 20.16
C SER A 27 -20.50 43.36 20.13
N TYR A 28 -19.50 43.27 21.02
CA TYR A 28 -18.66 42.08 21.14
C TYR A 28 -19.46 40.84 21.54
N PHE A 29 -20.41 40.99 22.46
CA PHE A 29 -21.28 39.89 22.88
C PHE A 29 -22.15 39.37 21.73
N ILE A 30 -22.72 40.27 20.90
CA ILE A 30 -23.51 39.89 19.72
C ILE A 30 -22.63 39.14 18.70
N ILE A 31 -21.41 39.63 18.44
CA ILE A 31 -20.46 38.95 17.54
C ILE A 31 -20.12 37.56 18.06
N LEU A 32 -19.88 37.41 19.37
CA LEU A 32 -19.58 36.12 19.98
C LEU A 32 -20.76 35.14 19.85
N LEU A 33 -22.00 35.60 20.08
CA LEU A 33 -23.21 34.79 19.88
C LEU A 33 -23.37 34.36 18.42
N PHE A 34 -23.05 35.23 17.47
CA PHE A 34 -23.09 34.90 16.04
C PHE A 34 -22.12 33.77 15.69
N PHE A 35 -20.86 33.85 16.15
CA PHE A 35 -19.88 32.78 15.92
C PHE A 35 -20.24 31.49 16.64
N LEU A 36 -20.81 31.56 17.84
CA LEU A 36 -21.31 30.39 18.55
C LEU A 36 -22.45 29.71 17.78
N GLY A 37 -23.35 30.49 17.19
CA GLY A 37 -24.41 29.99 16.31
C GLY A 37 -23.87 29.28 15.06
N LEU A 38 -22.87 29.88 14.38
CA LEU A 38 -22.21 29.25 13.23
C LEU A 38 -21.51 27.94 13.62
N TYR A 39 -20.84 27.90 14.78
CA TYR A 39 -20.19 26.70 15.29
C TYR A 39 -21.20 25.57 15.57
N LEU A 40 -22.33 25.89 16.22
CA LEU A 40 -23.39 24.91 16.47
C LEU A 40 -24.00 24.38 15.16
N LEU A 41 -24.20 25.24 14.16
CA LEU A 41 -24.69 24.84 12.86
C LEU A 41 -23.71 23.89 12.15
N PHE A 42 -22.42 24.21 12.18
CA PHE A 42 -21.36 23.36 11.65
C PHE A 42 -21.30 21.99 12.36
N TYR A 43 -21.41 21.99 13.69
CA TYR A 43 -21.44 20.76 14.48
C TYR A 43 -22.63 19.87 14.13
N LEU A 44 -23.83 20.44 14.01
CA LEU A 44 -25.03 19.71 13.59
C LEU A 44 -24.90 19.15 12.17
N PHE A 45 -24.34 19.91 11.24
CA PHE A 45 -24.10 19.44 9.87
C PHE A 45 -23.11 18.27 9.83
N LYS A 46 -22.01 18.36 10.59
CA LYS A 46 -21.03 17.27 10.67
C LYS A 46 -21.63 16.00 11.28
N LYS A 47 -22.47 16.16 12.33
CA LYS A 47 -23.18 15.04 12.95
C LYS A 47 -24.18 14.37 11.99
N TYR A 48 -24.88 15.17 11.18
CA TYR A 48 -25.80 14.67 10.16
C TYR A 48 -25.06 13.86 9.08
N GLN A 49 -23.94 14.38 8.56
CA GLN A 49 -23.12 13.67 7.58
C GLN A 49 -22.59 12.34 8.12
N SER A 50 -22.08 12.34 9.36
CA SER A 50 -21.59 11.11 10.00
C SER A 50 -22.68 10.04 10.12
N LYS A 51 -23.92 10.44 10.44
CA LYS A 51 -25.04 9.50 10.54
C LYS A 51 -25.43 8.93 9.17
N LYS A 52 -25.41 9.78 8.12
CA LYS A 52 -25.68 9.35 6.76
C LYS A 52 -24.63 8.36 6.24
N GLU A 53 -23.35 8.63 6.50
CA GLU A 53 -22.24 7.72 6.14
C GLU A 53 -22.34 6.37 6.87
N GLU A 54 -22.82 6.35 8.11
CA GLU A 54 -23.03 5.12 8.88
C GLU A 54 -24.19 4.29 8.31
N GLU A 55 -25.30 4.93 7.93
CA GLU A 55 -26.42 4.26 7.25
C GLU A 55 -26.01 3.67 5.89
N GLU A 56 -25.26 4.41 5.08
CA GLU A 56 -24.73 3.92 3.79
C GLU A 56 -23.76 2.74 3.97
N ARG A 57 -22.93 2.75 5.02
CA ARG A 57 -22.03 1.62 5.35
C ARG A 57 -22.80 0.36 5.72
N ILE A 58 -23.85 0.49 6.54
CA ILE A 58 -24.68 -0.65 6.95
C ILE A 58 -25.36 -1.28 5.72
N GLU A 59 -25.84 -0.46 4.78
CA GLU A 59 -26.43 -0.95 3.53
C GLU A 59 -25.40 -1.70 2.67
N ILE A 60 -24.20 -1.14 2.49
CA ILE A 60 -23.11 -1.79 1.75
C ILE A 60 -22.70 -3.13 2.38
N ASP A 61 -22.53 -3.17 3.71
CA ASP A 61 -22.14 -4.39 4.42
C ASP A 61 -23.23 -5.49 4.31
N SER A 62 -24.50 -5.08 4.28
CA SER A 62 -25.62 -6.01 4.06
C SER A 62 -25.61 -6.60 2.64
N GLU A 63 -25.29 -5.80 1.63
CA GLU A 63 -25.23 -6.26 0.23
C GLU A 63 -23.99 -7.14 -0.01
N ILE A 64 -22.83 -6.79 0.58
CA ILE A 64 -21.64 -7.66 0.56
C ILE A 64 -21.98 -9.03 1.15
N SER A 65 -22.62 -9.06 2.32
CA SER A 65 -23.00 -10.31 2.99
C SER A 65 -23.93 -11.17 2.14
N ARG A 66 -24.85 -10.54 1.39
CA ARG A 66 -25.75 -11.21 0.45
C ARG A 66 -24.99 -11.80 -0.74
N LEU A 67 -24.07 -11.04 -1.34
CA LEU A 67 -23.26 -11.49 -2.48
C LEU A 67 -22.30 -12.62 -2.10
N THR A 68 -21.73 -12.60 -0.90
CA THR A 68 -20.87 -13.68 -0.40
C THR A 68 -21.63 -14.99 -0.30
N ARG A 69 -22.85 -14.99 0.28
CA ARG A 69 -23.69 -16.20 0.34
C ARG A 69 -24.06 -16.74 -1.04
N LEU A 70 -24.42 -15.85 -1.97
CA LEU A 70 -24.73 -16.25 -3.35
C LEU A 70 -23.52 -16.89 -4.05
N LYS A 71 -22.31 -16.39 -3.75
CA LYS A 71 -21.08 -16.94 -4.30
C LYS A 71 -20.81 -18.34 -3.73
N GLU A 72 -20.95 -18.52 -2.42
CA GLU A 72 -20.80 -19.82 -1.75
C GLU A 72 -21.81 -20.85 -2.31
N GLU A 73 -23.08 -20.47 -2.46
CA GLU A 73 -24.11 -21.35 -3.07
C GLU A 73 -23.75 -21.79 -4.51
N LYS A 74 -23.18 -20.89 -5.31
CA LYS A 74 -22.75 -21.22 -6.68
C LYS A 74 -21.48 -22.07 -6.73
N GLU A 75 -20.56 -21.87 -5.80
CA GLU A 75 -19.36 -22.72 -5.68
C GLU A 75 -19.75 -24.15 -5.28
N GLU A 76 -20.69 -24.33 -4.35
CA GLU A 76 -21.23 -25.65 -4.00
C GLU A 76 -21.97 -26.32 -5.17
N GLU A 77 -22.72 -25.56 -5.98
CA GLU A 77 -23.39 -26.08 -7.18
C GLU A 77 -22.38 -26.53 -8.24
N LEU A 78 -21.30 -25.78 -8.42
CA LEU A 78 -20.22 -26.11 -9.35
C LEU A 78 -19.44 -27.35 -8.91
N GLU A 79 -19.15 -27.50 -7.61
CA GLU A 79 -18.49 -28.69 -7.07
C GLU A 79 -19.32 -29.95 -7.32
N LYS A 80 -20.64 -29.88 -7.12
CA LYS A 80 -21.55 -31.00 -7.44
C LYS A 80 -21.54 -31.35 -8.93
N MET A 81 -21.55 -30.37 -9.82
CA MET A 81 -21.46 -30.62 -11.26
C MET A 81 -20.14 -31.29 -11.67
N ILE A 82 -19.02 -30.88 -11.07
CA ILE A 82 -17.70 -31.48 -11.32
C ILE A 82 -17.65 -32.92 -10.80
N GLU A 83 -18.17 -33.19 -9.60
CA GLU A 83 -18.24 -34.55 -9.05
C GLU A 83 -19.08 -35.48 -9.96
N ASP A 84 -20.24 -35.01 -10.43
CA ASP A 84 -21.09 -35.77 -11.35
C ASP A 84 -20.40 -36.04 -12.71
N GLU A 85 -19.59 -35.10 -13.22
CA GLU A 85 -18.84 -35.26 -14.48
C GLU A 85 -17.64 -36.21 -14.34
N ILE A 86 -16.91 -36.16 -13.21
CA ILE A 86 -15.80 -37.06 -12.92
C ILE A 86 -16.30 -38.51 -12.74
N VAL A 87 -17.41 -38.71 -12.01
CA VAL A 87 -18.00 -40.04 -11.82
C VAL A 87 -18.45 -40.65 -13.16
N ASN A 88 -18.95 -39.83 -14.09
CA ASN A 88 -19.35 -40.30 -15.42
C ASN A 88 -18.17 -40.61 -16.36
N ASN A 89 -17.01 -39.95 -16.19
CA ASN A 89 -15.83 -40.16 -17.06
C ASN A 89 -14.84 -41.25 -16.57
N ILE A 90 -14.89 -41.68 -15.32
CA ILE A 90 -14.00 -42.74 -14.79
C ILE A 90 -14.33 -44.15 -15.33
N VAL A 91 -15.46 -44.35 -16.01
CA VAL A 91 -15.81 -45.66 -16.62
C VAL A 91 -15.08 -45.95 -17.93
N ILE A 92 -14.41 -44.96 -18.56
CA ILE A 92 -13.76 -45.15 -19.86
C ILE A 92 -12.36 -44.53 -19.85
N GLY A 93 -11.33 -45.29 -19.46
CA GLY A 93 -9.96 -44.83 -19.70
C GLY A 93 -8.83 -45.46 -18.91
N SER A 94 -8.76 -46.80 -18.80
CA SER A 94 -7.47 -47.43 -18.50
C SER A 94 -6.86 -47.99 -19.79
N LYS A 95 -6.00 -47.22 -20.43
CA LYS A 95 -4.97 -47.76 -21.33
C LYS A 95 -3.74 -46.86 -21.34
N ASN A 96 -2.68 -47.40 -20.74
CA ASN A 96 -1.32 -46.88 -20.75
C ASN A 96 -0.84 -46.65 -22.19
N TYR A 97 -0.15 -45.53 -22.41
CA TYR A 97 0.78 -45.35 -23.53
C TYR A 97 2.07 -44.73 -23.00
N TYR A 98 3.09 -45.58 -22.84
CA TYR A 98 4.48 -45.15 -23.00
C TYR A 98 4.77 -45.15 -24.49
N ASN A 99 5.45 -44.13 -25.00
CA ASN A 99 6.30 -44.23 -26.19
C ASN A 99 7.41 -43.18 -26.12
N GLU A 100 8.64 -43.69 -26.13
CA GLU A 100 9.83 -42.98 -26.61
C GLU A 100 9.75 -42.86 -28.15
N ALA A 101 10.17 -41.73 -28.71
CA ALA A 101 10.84 -41.68 -30.02
C ALA A 101 11.45 -40.29 -30.29
N GLU A 102 12.78 -40.30 -30.38
CA GLU A 102 13.63 -39.71 -31.41
C GLU A 102 13.56 -38.22 -31.80
N THR A 103 14.75 -37.63 -31.65
CA THR A 103 15.33 -36.45 -32.29
C THR A 103 14.98 -36.23 -33.76
N SER A 104 14.62 -34.99 -34.09
CA SER A 104 14.70 -34.45 -35.45
C SER A 104 15.33 -33.06 -35.41
N SER A 105 16.43 -32.95 -36.15
CA SER A 105 17.22 -31.75 -36.41
C SER A 105 16.41 -30.69 -37.17
N LEU A 106 16.21 -29.53 -36.55
CA LEU A 106 15.99 -28.25 -37.25
C LEU A 106 16.36 -27.13 -36.27
N GLY A 107 17.37 -26.35 -36.65
CA GLY A 107 17.90 -25.23 -35.87
C GLY A 107 16.93 -24.07 -35.77
N ILE A 108 15.96 -24.19 -34.88
CA ILE A 108 15.16 -23.11 -34.33
C ILE A 108 15.37 -23.19 -32.82
N SER A 109 16.01 -22.19 -32.23
CA SER A 109 16.05 -22.02 -30.78
C SER A 109 14.65 -21.63 -30.31
N VAL A 110 13.76 -22.62 -30.26
CA VAL A 110 12.52 -22.50 -29.52
C VAL A 110 12.95 -22.40 -28.06
N LEU A 111 12.68 -21.25 -27.44
CA LEU A 111 12.72 -21.12 -25.99
C LEU A 111 11.92 -22.32 -25.46
N ASP A 112 12.61 -23.23 -24.81
CA ASP A 112 12.04 -24.41 -24.20
C ASP A 112 11.16 -23.90 -23.06
N ASP A 113 9.92 -23.52 -23.39
CA ASP A 113 8.80 -23.32 -22.47
C ASP A 113 8.47 -24.69 -21.86
N LYS A 114 9.44 -25.24 -21.12
CA LYS A 114 9.17 -26.29 -20.17
C LYS A 114 8.20 -25.68 -19.19
N ILE A 115 6.95 -26.11 -19.26
CA ILE A 115 6.02 -26.08 -18.14
C ILE A 115 6.81 -26.62 -16.94
N ARG A 116 7.32 -25.72 -16.10
CA ARG A 116 8.17 -26.12 -14.99
C ARG A 116 7.25 -26.56 -13.87
N PHE A 117 7.23 -27.85 -13.61
CA PHE A 117 6.65 -28.39 -12.40
C PHE A 117 7.57 -28.04 -11.23
N TYR A 118 7.07 -27.21 -10.31
CA TYR A 118 7.77 -26.93 -9.05
C TYR A 118 7.91 -28.20 -8.23
N THR A 119 9.06 -28.37 -7.59
CA THR A 119 9.33 -29.53 -6.72
C THR A 119 8.66 -29.36 -5.37
N GLU A 120 8.51 -30.46 -4.62
CA GLU A 120 8.04 -30.40 -3.23
C GLU A 120 8.95 -29.53 -2.34
N GLU A 121 10.26 -29.49 -2.63
CA GLU A 121 11.21 -28.63 -1.92
C GLU A 121 10.93 -27.14 -2.18
N ASP A 122 10.59 -26.76 -3.42
CA ASP A 122 10.24 -25.38 -3.79
C ASP A 122 9.03 -24.87 -2.98
N TYR A 123 8.00 -25.71 -2.81
CA TYR A 123 6.82 -25.36 -2.03
C TYR A 123 7.07 -25.27 -0.52
N ASN A 124 8.13 -25.93 -0.02
CA ASN A 124 8.37 -26.10 1.41
C ASN A 124 9.55 -25.31 1.97
N THR A 125 10.37 -24.69 1.12
CA THR A 125 11.53 -23.91 1.55
C THR A 125 11.16 -22.45 1.86
N THR A 126 11.88 -21.88 2.82
CA THR A 126 11.98 -20.42 3.05
C THR A 126 13.43 -19.93 2.91
N ASP A 127 14.34 -20.81 2.48
CA ASP A 127 15.75 -20.51 2.27
C ASP A 127 15.96 -19.95 0.86
N PHE A 128 16.36 -18.68 0.78
CA PHE A 128 16.60 -18.00 -0.49
C PHE A 128 17.63 -18.71 -1.36
N SER A 129 18.67 -19.31 -0.77
CA SER A 129 19.73 -19.95 -1.55
C SER A 129 19.23 -21.11 -2.41
N LYS A 130 18.07 -21.67 -2.06
CA LYS A 130 17.48 -22.82 -2.72
C LYS A 130 16.57 -22.47 -3.89
N ILE A 131 16.11 -21.23 -4.04
CA ILE A 131 15.05 -20.92 -5.02
C ILE A 131 15.54 -20.36 -6.37
N PHE A 132 16.85 -20.28 -6.57
CA PHE A 132 17.46 -19.74 -7.79
C PHE A 132 17.93 -20.89 -8.69
N TYR A 133 17.42 -20.93 -9.93
CA TYR A 133 17.64 -22.05 -10.84
C TYR A 133 17.75 -21.66 -12.32
N ASP A 134 17.63 -20.37 -12.66
CA ASP A 134 17.77 -19.92 -14.05
C ASP A 134 19.23 -20.01 -14.53
N VAL A 135 19.46 -19.79 -15.82
CA VAL A 135 20.78 -19.94 -16.47
C VAL A 135 21.87 -19.09 -15.80
N GLU A 136 21.49 -17.99 -15.14
CA GLU A 136 22.41 -17.12 -14.40
C GLU A 136 22.24 -17.21 -12.86
N ASN A 137 21.34 -18.05 -12.37
CA ASN A 137 20.79 -18.10 -11.01
C ASN A 137 20.37 -16.74 -10.45
N ILE A 138 19.74 -15.89 -11.28
CA ILE A 138 19.41 -14.51 -10.92
C ILE A 138 18.00 -14.39 -10.38
N SER A 139 17.00 -15.03 -10.99
CA SER A 139 15.60 -14.91 -10.58
C SER A 139 15.17 -16.09 -9.70
N GLY A 140 14.63 -15.76 -8.54
CA GLY A 140 14.18 -16.70 -7.53
C GLY A 140 12.70 -17.05 -7.71
N VAL A 141 12.38 -18.34 -7.62
CA VAL A 141 11.00 -18.83 -7.68
C VAL A 141 10.30 -18.56 -6.34
N LEU A 142 9.25 -17.74 -6.37
CA LEU A 142 8.42 -17.45 -5.19
C LEU A 142 7.13 -18.29 -5.26
N VAL A 143 7.10 -19.44 -4.59
CA VAL A 143 5.91 -20.31 -4.46
C VAL A 143 5.77 -20.85 -3.03
N GLY A 144 4.61 -21.43 -2.70
CA GLY A 144 4.38 -22.10 -1.42
C GLY A 144 4.77 -21.28 -0.19
N LYS A 145 5.54 -21.89 0.73
CA LYS A 145 5.99 -21.27 1.99
C LYS A 145 6.85 -20.03 1.76
N MET A 146 7.55 -19.91 0.62
CA MET A 146 8.33 -18.71 0.30
C MET A 146 7.43 -17.48 0.13
N ARG A 147 6.28 -17.60 -0.56
CA ARG A 147 5.32 -16.48 -0.69
C ARG A 147 4.80 -16.05 0.68
N GLU A 148 4.45 -17.00 1.53
CA GLU A 148 3.97 -16.71 2.88
C GLU A 148 5.05 -16.08 3.78
N TYR A 149 6.30 -16.49 3.62
CA TYR A 149 7.44 -15.85 4.28
C TYR A 149 7.58 -14.39 3.83
N ILE A 150 7.60 -14.14 2.52
CA ILE A 150 7.70 -12.77 1.97
C ILE A 150 6.52 -11.90 2.42
N LYS A 151 5.29 -12.43 2.41
CA LYS A 151 4.11 -11.71 2.94
C LYS A 151 4.30 -11.28 4.40
N LYS A 152 4.84 -12.15 5.26
CA LYS A 152 5.13 -11.81 6.67
C LYS A 152 6.20 -10.72 6.78
N GLU A 153 7.28 -10.83 5.99
CA GLU A 153 8.34 -9.81 5.94
C GLU A 153 7.78 -8.45 5.51
N LEU A 154 6.99 -8.41 4.43
CA LEU A 154 6.34 -7.18 3.96
C LEU A 154 5.36 -6.62 4.99
N ASN A 155 4.61 -7.47 5.69
CA ASN A 155 3.71 -7.02 6.76
C ASN A 155 4.49 -6.38 7.92
N SER A 156 5.69 -6.89 8.22
CA SER A 156 6.53 -6.33 9.26
C SER A 156 6.93 -4.87 8.96
N LEU A 157 7.03 -4.49 7.68
CA LEU A 157 7.37 -3.13 7.27
C LEU A 157 6.31 -2.10 7.67
N ASN A 158 5.06 -2.53 7.88
CA ASN A 158 4.00 -1.66 8.39
C ASN A 158 4.35 -1.03 9.75
N ARG A 159 5.28 -1.61 10.52
CA ARG A 159 5.80 -0.96 11.73
C ARG A 159 6.52 0.37 11.43
N PHE A 160 7.30 0.43 10.35
CA PHE A 160 8.03 1.63 9.95
C PHE A 160 7.08 2.68 9.35
N ILE A 161 6.02 2.24 8.68
CA ILE A 161 4.97 3.14 8.20
C ILE A 161 4.28 3.82 9.39
N ARG A 162 3.94 3.06 10.43
CA ARG A 162 3.37 3.61 11.67
C ARG A 162 4.35 4.53 12.41
N GLU A 163 5.61 4.13 12.52
CA GLU A 163 6.65 4.97 13.11
C GLU A 163 6.77 6.31 12.35
N ALA A 164 6.76 6.29 11.01
CA ALA A 164 6.73 7.50 10.19
C ALA A 164 5.45 8.33 10.41
N GLN A 165 4.29 7.69 10.56
CA GLN A 165 3.03 8.38 10.89
C GLN A 165 3.10 9.13 12.21
N ASP A 166 3.84 8.62 13.18
CA ASP A 166 3.95 9.21 14.51
C ASP A 166 5.03 10.33 14.57
N MET A 167 5.93 10.39 13.58
CA MET A 167 6.93 11.46 13.49
C MET A 167 6.28 12.85 13.30
N PRO A 168 6.89 13.93 13.83
CA PRO A 168 6.41 15.30 13.66
C PRO A 168 6.73 15.86 12.26
N ILE A 169 6.26 15.19 11.21
CA ILE A 169 6.41 15.59 9.81
C ILE A 169 5.13 16.27 9.29
N PRO A 170 5.26 17.32 8.46
CA PRO A 170 4.16 18.23 8.12
C PRO A 170 3.09 17.62 7.19
N VAL A 171 3.37 16.52 6.51
CA VAL A 171 2.45 15.92 5.53
C VAL A 171 2.18 14.45 5.90
N LYS A 172 0.90 14.07 6.05
CA LYS A 172 0.50 12.73 6.50
C LYS A 172 -0.75 12.24 5.78
N PRO A 173 -0.55 11.51 4.67
CA PRO A 173 -1.35 10.31 4.57
C PRO A 173 -0.49 9.10 4.19
N PHE A 174 0.25 8.56 5.16
CA PHE A 174 0.76 7.20 5.07
C PHE A 174 -0.40 6.20 5.21
N TYR A 175 -0.27 5.03 4.59
CA TYR A 175 -1.17 3.89 4.71
C TYR A 175 -0.35 2.59 4.73
N ASN A 176 -0.88 1.55 5.36
CA ASN A 176 -0.18 0.28 5.48
C ASN A 176 -0.16 -0.47 4.13
N ILE A 177 0.88 -1.29 3.93
CA ILE A 177 0.91 -2.33 2.91
C ILE A 177 -0.21 -3.32 3.21
N ASP A 178 -1.13 -3.44 2.26
CA ASP A 178 -2.16 -4.48 2.23
C ASP A 178 -1.54 -5.74 1.60
N ILE A 179 -1.28 -6.73 2.44
CA ILE A 179 -0.53 -7.94 2.06
C ILE A 179 -1.28 -8.81 1.06
N ASN A 180 -2.61 -8.74 1.06
CA ASN A 180 -3.43 -9.44 0.10
C ASN A 180 -3.36 -8.83 -1.31
N LYS A 181 -2.81 -7.62 -1.41
CA LYS A 181 -2.61 -6.91 -2.69
C LYS A 181 -1.18 -7.02 -3.21
N VAL A 182 -0.29 -7.78 -2.58
CA VAL A 182 1.07 -8.00 -3.12
C VAL A 182 0.98 -8.87 -4.36
N ILE A 183 1.52 -8.40 -5.48
CA ILE A 183 1.49 -9.10 -6.77
C ILE A 183 2.63 -10.11 -6.80
N PHE A 184 2.36 -11.40 -6.88
CA PHE A 184 3.39 -12.45 -7.06
C PHE A 184 3.42 -13.01 -8.48
N ASP A 185 2.30 -12.92 -9.20
CA ASP A 185 2.12 -13.42 -10.55
C ASP A 185 1.69 -12.25 -11.45
N ILE A 186 2.22 -12.20 -12.67
CA ILE A 186 1.77 -11.22 -13.67
C ILE A 186 0.37 -11.64 -14.14
N PRO A 187 -0.66 -10.77 -14.12
CA PRO A 187 -1.92 -11.06 -14.78
C PRO A 187 -1.64 -11.22 -16.27
N ASN A 188 -1.99 -12.37 -16.85
CA ASN A 188 -1.88 -12.66 -18.28
C ASN A 188 -2.31 -11.44 -19.11
N GLU A 189 -1.36 -10.76 -19.75
CA GLU A 189 -1.49 -10.11 -21.05
C GLU A 189 -0.17 -9.39 -21.41
N GLU A 190 0.21 -9.57 -22.67
CA GLU A 190 1.34 -9.01 -23.40
C GLU A 190 1.84 -7.64 -22.89
N GLN A 191 2.88 -7.61 -22.04
CA GLN A 191 3.57 -6.35 -21.74
C GLN A 191 5.08 -6.50 -21.70
N GLU A 192 5.72 -5.70 -22.56
CA GLU A 192 7.16 -5.56 -22.72
C GLU A 192 7.83 -5.06 -21.42
N SER A 193 8.91 -5.75 -21.05
CA SER A 193 10.02 -5.30 -20.21
C SER A 193 9.66 -4.43 -18.98
N GLY A 194 9.43 -5.07 -17.84
CA GLY A 194 9.45 -4.43 -16.53
C GLY A 194 9.15 -5.43 -15.41
N SER A 195 9.80 -5.28 -14.25
CA SER A 195 9.45 -6.04 -13.04
C SER A 195 8.09 -5.57 -12.50
N TYR A 196 7.00 -6.05 -13.08
CA TYR A 196 5.63 -5.68 -12.70
C TYR A 196 5.09 -6.47 -11.50
N TYR A 197 5.87 -7.42 -10.99
CA TYR A 197 5.50 -8.35 -9.93
C TYR A 197 6.61 -8.47 -8.88
N THR A 198 6.24 -8.94 -7.70
CA THR A 198 7.14 -9.22 -6.59
C THR A 198 8.06 -10.36 -6.98
N ASN A 199 9.36 -10.10 -6.98
CA ASN A 199 10.38 -11.06 -7.38
C ASN A 199 11.59 -10.94 -6.47
N LEU A 200 12.25 -12.07 -6.25
CA LEU A 200 13.52 -12.13 -5.55
C LEU A 200 14.63 -12.31 -6.59
N SER A 201 15.66 -11.48 -6.50
CA SER A 201 16.82 -11.54 -7.35
C SER A 201 18.09 -11.84 -6.54
N LYS A 202 19.02 -12.54 -7.15
CA LYS A 202 20.37 -12.79 -6.62
C LYS A 202 21.36 -11.87 -7.31
N GLU A 203 22.16 -11.18 -6.51
CA GLU A 203 23.20 -10.29 -7.01
C GLU A 203 24.40 -11.09 -7.53
N LYS A 204 24.98 -10.60 -8.64
CA LYS A 204 26.20 -11.19 -9.19
C LYS A 204 27.37 -10.98 -8.23
N LEU A 205 28.40 -11.81 -8.37
CA LEU A 205 29.65 -11.62 -7.64
C LEU A 205 30.22 -10.23 -7.94
N THR A 206 30.87 -9.63 -6.94
CA THR A 206 31.55 -8.35 -7.12
C THR A 206 32.66 -8.46 -8.17
N LYS A 207 33.18 -7.33 -8.66
CA LYS A 207 34.35 -7.30 -9.56
C LYS A 207 35.57 -8.09 -9.04
N THR A 208 35.63 -8.34 -7.73
CA THR A 208 36.69 -9.11 -7.05
C THR A 208 36.37 -10.60 -6.87
N GLY A 209 35.24 -11.09 -7.39
CA GLY A 209 34.78 -12.47 -7.23
C GLY A 209 34.18 -12.80 -5.86
N LYS A 210 34.15 -11.85 -4.92
CA LYS A 210 33.55 -12.04 -3.60
C LYS A 210 32.02 -11.89 -3.65
N PRO A 211 31.27 -12.61 -2.79
CA PRO A 211 29.84 -12.40 -2.65
C PRO A 211 29.57 -10.94 -2.20
N PRO A 212 28.56 -10.28 -2.78
CA PRO A 212 28.21 -8.93 -2.39
C PRO A 212 27.68 -8.90 -0.95
N LYS A 213 27.77 -7.72 -0.30
CA LYS A 213 27.24 -7.52 1.07
C LYS A 213 25.76 -7.86 1.17
N TYR A 214 25.01 -7.60 0.10
CA TYR A 214 23.60 -7.95 -0.01
C TYR A 214 23.43 -8.92 -1.19
N PRO A 215 23.48 -10.25 -0.96
CA PRO A 215 23.39 -11.24 -2.03
C PRO A 215 21.99 -11.40 -2.63
N TYR A 216 20.95 -10.95 -1.94
CA TYR A 216 19.57 -11.08 -2.42
C TYR A 216 18.82 -9.76 -2.31
N ASN A 217 17.99 -9.47 -3.31
CA ASN A 217 17.12 -8.31 -3.31
C ASN A 217 15.70 -8.74 -3.65
N LEU A 218 14.74 -8.37 -2.83
CA LEU A 218 13.32 -8.51 -3.13
C LEU A 218 12.79 -7.19 -3.68
N PHE A 219 12.39 -7.17 -4.93
CA PHE A 219 11.49 -6.14 -5.42
C PHE A 219 10.06 -6.56 -5.09
N PHE A 220 9.25 -5.64 -4.56
CA PHE A 220 7.83 -5.89 -4.26
C PHE A 220 6.96 -4.75 -4.73
N ARG A 221 5.71 -5.07 -5.05
CA ARG A 221 4.70 -4.09 -5.45
C ARG A 221 3.30 -4.56 -5.08
N THR A 222 2.44 -3.62 -4.67
CA THR A 222 1.00 -3.86 -4.48
C THR A 222 0.19 -3.52 -5.74
N VAL A 223 -0.94 -4.21 -5.93
CA VAL A 223 -1.92 -3.93 -6.99
C VAL A 223 -2.32 -2.47 -7.00
N GLU A 224 -2.30 -1.88 -8.19
CA GLU A 224 -2.85 -0.57 -8.47
C GLU A 224 -4.35 -0.71 -8.77
N LYS A 225 -5.18 0.22 -8.28
CA LYS A 225 -6.64 0.16 -8.45
C LYS A 225 -7.09 0.01 -9.92
N THR A 226 -6.30 0.48 -10.89
CA THR A 226 -6.53 0.36 -12.34
C THR A 226 -6.42 -1.06 -12.90
N TRP A 227 -5.78 -2.01 -12.20
CA TRP A 227 -5.82 -3.43 -12.62
C TRP A 227 -7.15 -4.11 -12.30
N VAL A 228 -8.05 -3.41 -11.59
CA VAL A 228 -9.41 -3.86 -11.29
C VAL A 228 -10.40 -2.98 -12.04
N GLU A 229 -10.34 -3.00 -13.38
CA GLU A 229 -11.39 -2.41 -14.22
C GLU A 229 -11.83 -3.43 -15.26
N LYS A 230 -13.05 -3.95 -15.07
CA LYS A 230 -13.68 -4.95 -15.93
C LYS A 230 -14.47 -4.32 -17.09
N ASP A 231 -14.57 -2.98 -17.17
CA ASP A 231 -15.60 -2.33 -18.01
C ASP A 231 -15.12 -1.08 -18.79
N GLY A 232 -13.82 -0.99 -19.11
CA GLY A 232 -13.36 -0.12 -20.20
C GLY A 232 -13.49 1.40 -20.02
N ILE A 233 -13.53 1.91 -18.79
CA ILE A 233 -13.44 3.35 -18.51
C ILE A 233 -12.25 3.59 -17.60
N ILE A 234 -11.12 3.96 -18.19
CA ILE A 234 -9.92 4.43 -17.48
C ILE A 234 -10.26 5.80 -16.88
N GLU A 235 -10.71 5.84 -15.63
CA GLU A 235 -10.79 7.09 -14.87
C GLU A 235 -9.42 7.39 -14.23
N ASP A 236 -8.90 8.58 -14.53
CA ASP A 236 -7.62 9.14 -14.08
C ASP A 236 -7.09 8.61 -12.72
N ARG A 237 -6.11 7.70 -12.81
CA ARG A 237 -4.84 7.72 -12.07
C ARG A 237 -4.92 8.04 -10.57
N LYS A 238 -5.72 7.27 -9.81
CA LYS A 238 -5.64 7.24 -8.32
C LYS A 238 -4.70 6.13 -7.85
N TRP A 239 -3.39 6.36 -7.97
CA TRP A 239 -2.33 5.42 -7.58
C TRP A 239 -2.20 5.34 -6.05
N ASN A 240 -2.95 4.43 -5.42
CA ASN A 240 -2.62 3.97 -4.08
C ASN A 240 -1.79 2.69 -4.20
N THR A 241 -0.50 2.83 -4.46
CA THR A 241 0.43 1.71 -4.61
C THR A 241 1.64 1.87 -3.70
N ILE A 242 2.10 0.75 -3.16
CA ILE A 242 3.40 0.67 -2.50
C ILE A 242 4.28 -0.25 -3.32
N ASP A 243 5.45 0.24 -3.70
CA ASP A 243 6.52 -0.52 -4.35
C ASP A 243 7.85 -0.26 -3.65
N GLY A 244 8.77 -1.20 -3.74
CA GLY A 244 10.05 -1.06 -3.06
C GLY A 244 11.02 -2.17 -3.31
N VAL A 245 12.21 -2.00 -2.73
CA VAL A 245 13.28 -2.99 -2.76
C VAL A 245 13.79 -3.23 -1.35
N LEU A 246 13.82 -4.49 -0.93
CA LEU A 246 14.50 -4.95 0.27
C LEU A 246 15.81 -5.64 -0.11
N TYR A 247 16.89 -5.32 0.59
CA TYR A 247 18.21 -5.92 0.40
C TYR A 247 18.54 -6.77 1.62
N TYR A 248 18.81 -8.05 1.38
CA TYR A 248 19.05 -9.02 2.43
C TYR A 248 20.54 -9.26 2.63
N LEU A 249 20.93 -9.47 3.88
CA LEU A 249 22.25 -9.95 4.25
C LEU A 249 22.41 -11.45 3.94
N PRO A 250 23.63 -12.02 4.01
CA PRO A 250 23.84 -13.45 3.78
C PRO A 250 23.04 -14.37 4.72
N ASN A 251 22.69 -13.90 5.91
CA ASN A 251 21.81 -14.61 6.86
C ASN A 251 20.31 -14.43 6.56
N GLN A 252 19.96 -13.88 5.39
CA GLN A 252 18.58 -13.67 4.91
C GLN A 252 17.73 -12.72 5.77
N THR A 253 18.37 -11.90 6.61
CA THR A 253 17.72 -10.78 7.30
C THR A 253 17.80 -9.50 6.48
N ILE A 254 16.81 -8.61 6.62
CA ILE A 254 16.79 -7.32 5.91
C ILE A 254 17.90 -6.41 6.46
N GLY A 255 18.86 -6.04 5.59
CA GLY A 255 19.96 -5.14 5.96
C GLY A 255 19.78 -3.69 5.52
N LYS A 256 19.00 -3.45 4.48
CA LYS A 256 18.53 -2.11 4.08
C LYS A 256 17.32 -2.27 3.16
N GLY A 257 16.61 -1.19 2.92
CA GLY A 257 15.53 -1.20 1.95
C GLY A 257 15.03 0.20 1.67
N TRP A 258 14.17 0.30 0.68
CA TRP A 258 13.37 1.49 0.48
C TRP A 258 12.03 1.09 -0.11
N PHE A 259 11.01 1.89 0.15
CA PHE A 259 9.72 1.74 -0.50
C PHE A 259 9.08 3.11 -0.71
N ILE A 260 8.34 3.23 -1.80
CA ILE A 260 7.63 4.41 -2.21
C ILE A 260 6.15 4.13 -2.08
N MET A 261 5.46 5.04 -1.39
CA MET A 261 4.03 5.01 -1.20
C MET A 261 3.42 6.13 -2.02
N TRP A 262 2.64 5.76 -3.03
CA TRP A 262 1.88 6.69 -3.84
C TRP A 262 0.49 6.85 -3.25
N LYS A 263 -0.02 8.09 -3.14
CA LYS A 263 -1.40 8.38 -2.75
C LYS A 263 -1.85 9.70 -3.32
N ASN A 264 -2.92 9.70 -4.10
CA ASN A 264 -3.52 10.91 -4.67
C ASN A 264 -2.48 11.87 -5.30
N ASN A 265 -1.56 11.33 -6.11
CA ASN A 265 -0.45 12.03 -6.77
C ASN A 265 0.67 12.56 -5.85
N PHE A 266 0.60 12.28 -4.54
CA PHE A 266 1.72 12.46 -3.62
C PHE A 266 2.52 11.17 -3.54
N SER A 267 3.83 11.28 -3.33
CA SER A 267 4.67 10.13 -3.00
C SER A 267 5.48 10.35 -1.74
N TYR A 268 5.62 9.29 -0.95
CA TYR A 268 6.53 9.23 0.17
C TYR A 268 7.52 8.10 -0.06
N LYS A 269 8.81 8.41 -0.04
CA LYS A 269 9.85 7.37 -0.04
C LYS A 269 10.42 7.23 1.36
N ILE A 270 10.29 6.04 1.92
CA ILE A 270 10.90 5.67 3.20
C ILE A 270 12.14 4.83 2.91
N GLU A 271 13.30 5.26 3.40
CA GLU A 271 14.55 4.51 3.31
C GLU A 271 14.89 3.89 4.67
N LEU A 272 15.15 2.59 4.68
CA LEU A 272 15.55 1.81 5.84
C LEU A 272 17.04 1.47 5.77
N LYS A 273 17.72 1.52 6.92
CA LYS A 273 19.10 1.03 7.07
C LYS A 273 19.32 0.46 8.46
N LEU A 274 20.33 -0.39 8.62
CA LEU A 274 20.81 -0.79 9.94
C LEU A 274 21.50 0.40 10.63
N ILE A 275 21.02 0.75 11.82
CA ILE A 275 21.62 1.71 12.75
C ILE A 275 21.86 0.94 14.05
N ASN A 276 23.14 0.79 14.44
CA ASN A 276 23.53 -0.04 15.59
C ASN A 276 22.91 -1.46 15.52
N ASP A 277 23.02 -2.09 14.34
CA ASP A 277 22.48 -3.43 14.04
C ASP A 277 20.94 -3.58 14.12
N ILE A 278 20.21 -2.47 14.29
CA ILE A 278 18.75 -2.44 14.27
C ILE A 278 18.27 -1.79 12.98
N LEU A 279 17.35 -2.44 12.28
CA LEU A 279 16.74 -1.87 11.07
C LEU A 279 15.82 -0.71 11.48
N ALA A 280 16.10 0.49 10.98
CA ALA A 280 15.38 1.71 11.34
C ALA A 280 15.17 2.64 10.13
N ILE A 281 14.25 3.59 10.27
CA ILE A 281 14.01 4.64 9.29
C ILE A 281 15.22 5.57 9.26
N SER A 282 15.82 5.69 8.08
CA SER A 282 17.00 6.50 7.86
C SER A 282 16.72 7.83 7.18
N LYS A 283 15.69 7.85 6.35
CA LYS A 283 15.29 9.01 5.56
C LYS A 283 13.83 8.89 5.12
N ILE A 284 13.12 10.00 5.11
CA ILE A 284 11.79 10.12 4.50
C ILE A 284 11.87 11.27 3.49
N GLU A 285 11.51 10.98 2.25
CA GLU A 285 11.36 11.96 1.18
C GLU A 285 9.90 12.09 0.76
N TYR A 286 9.52 13.26 0.29
CA TYR A 286 8.19 13.58 -0.17
C TYR A 286 8.24 14.23 -1.55
N SER A 287 7.31 13.87 -2.43
CA SER A 287 7.10 14.53 -3.72
C SER A 287 5.63 14.88 -3.88
N SER A 288 5.36 16.09 -4.38
CA SER A 288 4.03 16.53 -4.81
C SER A 288 4.03 16.80 -6.32
N PRO A 289 2.86 16.86 -6.96
CA PRO A 289 2.75 17.24 -8.38
C PRO A 289 3.31 18.65 -8.68
N GLN A 290 3.35 19.51 -7.67
CA GLN A 290 3.83 20.89 -7.77
C GLN A 290 5.34 21.03 -7.50
N HIS A 291 6.02 19.95 -7.12
CA HIS A 291 7.45 19.95 -6.81
C HIS A 291 8.20 18.99 -7.72
N GLU A 292 9.05 19.55 -8.58
CA GLU A 292 9.93 18.81 -9.49
C GLU A 292 10.99 17.99 -8.73
N TYR A 293 11.24 18.32 -7.45
CA TYR A 293 12.23 17.67 -6.59
C TYR A 293 11.59 17.05 -5.35
N ARG A 294 12.20 15.97 -4.86
CA ARG A 294 11.81 15.32 -3.60
C ARG A 294 12.33 16.12 -2.41
N GLU A 295 11.42 16.61 -1.58
CA GLU A 295 11.72 17.26 -0.31
C GLU A 295 12.14 16.21 0.74
N VAL A 296 13.19 16.48 1.51
CA VAL A 296 13.61 15.60 2.60
C VAL A 296 12.90 16.00 3.88
N LEU A 297 11.89 15.24 4.28
CA LEU A 297 11.12 15.49 5.50
C LEU A 297 11.83 15.02 6.77
N TYR A 298 12.64 13.96 6.65
CA TYR A 298 13.40 13.40 7.75
C TYR A 298 14.68 12.76 7.23
N LYS A 299 15.76 12.88 8.00
CA LYS A 299 17.03 12.21 7.74
C LYS A 299 17.82 12.04 9.03
N VAL A 300 18.26 10.82 9.30
CA VAL A 300 19.23 10.56 10.38
C VAL A 300 20.58 11.13 9.97
N ASN A 301 21.04 12.14 10.70
CA ASN A 301 22.41 12.62 10.61
C ASN A 301 23.35 11.54 11.14
N LYS A 302 24.43 11.28 10.40
CA LYS A 302 25.44 10.28 10.77
C LYS A 302 26.12 10.64 12.09
#